data_AF-A0A925C866-F1
#
_entry.id   AF-A0A925C866-F1
#
_cell.length_a   1.000
_cell.length_b   1.000
_cell.length_c   1.000
_cell.angle_alpha   90.00
_cell.angle_beta   90.00
_cell.angle_gamma   90.00
#
_symmetry.space_group_name_H-M   'P 1'
#
loop_
_entity.id
_entity.type
_entity.pdbx_description
1 polymer ?
#
loop_
_entity_poly.entity_id
_entity_poly.type
_entity_poly.pdbx_seq_one_letter_code
_entity_poly.pdbx_strand_id
1 'polypeptide(L)'
;ALAGQIGRPVNRLSISALLFVTLAIGLAIIETPVNKFLFDVALQSSNVASSAVSFAVAVFLLIAAHFAGKLSRQVWSEHKRKLYVSNIIIAALILAVLTSVLSILTIGRAEFSAAALSSGLEGLFASVGDKVSASGGFFRAIATALGDTSALVLVTVNVTSILAAFLLGYFAHDPDKHFDKAFEKHRSAQRAVEKQDRTFKSKSDRARENARLELDDINEKYTAANAAIVTQKAARRISLDAEDRFALPDLDRLLERLRARGNFGLPGSGDDDEPAAGFDEPDVETLIKAGANVTRVTVREPK
;
A
#
# COMPACT_ATOMS: atom_id res chain seq x y z
N ALA A 1 -19.18 -26.36 1.20
CA ALA A 1 -17.99 -26.01 0.40
C ALA A 1 -17.40 -24.61 0.70
N LEU A 2 -17.95 -23.84 1.65
CA LEU A 2 -17.48 -22.50 2.01
C LEU A 2 -16.33 -22.49 3.04
N ALA A 3 -16.25 -23.50 3.91
CA ALA A 3 -15.22 -23.59 4.96
C ALA A 3 -13.77 -23.69 4.42
N GLY A 4 -13.57 -24.29 3.24
CA GLY A 4 -12.24 -24.39 2.62
C GLY A 4 -11.72 -23.10 1.97
N GLN A 5 -12.54 -22.05 1.86
CA GLN A 5 -12.16 -20.78 1.20
C GLN A 5 -11.73 -19.68 2.18
N ILE A 6 -11.99 -19.84 3.48
CA ILE A 6 -11.73 -18.78 4.49
C ILE A 6 -10.25 -18.71 4.90
N GLY A 7 -9.39 -19.64 4.45
CA GLY A 7 -7.98 -19.71 4.84
C GLY A 7 -6.98 -19.92 3.70
N ARG A 8 -7.34 -19.66 2.43
CA ARG A 8 -6.38 -19.86 1.33
C ARG A 8 -5.19 -18.89 1.47
N PRO A 9 -3.93 -19.36 1.40
CA PRO A 9 -2.78 -18.47 1.38
C PRO A 9 -2.83 -17.58 0.13
N VAL A 10 -2.61 -16.29 0.33
CA VAL A 10 -2.60 -15.30 -0.76
C VAL A 10 -1.47 -15.64 -1.72
N ASN A 11 -1.79 -15.90 -2.98
CA ASN A 11 -0.79 -16.29 -3.97
C ASN A 11 -0.36 -15.06 -4.77
N ARG A 12 0.33 -14.14 -4.09
CA ARG A 12 0.89 -12.93 -4.67
C ARG A 12 2.23 -12.57 -4.05
N LEU A 13 3.13 -11.99 -4.85
CA LEU A 13 4.35 -11.38 -4.34
C LEU A 13 3.96 -10.14 -3.52
N SER A 14 4.45 -10.04 -2.29
CA SER A 14 4.17 -8.89 -1.41
C SER A 14 5.00 -7.67 -1.83
N ILE A 15 4.67 -7.10 -2.98
CA ILE A 15 5.38 -5.93 -3.51
C ILE A 15 4.66 -4.69 -3.02
N SER A 16 5.38 -3.81 -2.34
CA SER A 16 4.80 -2.55 -1.90
C SER A 16 4.51 -1.67 -3.12
N ALA A 17 3.39 -0.94 -3.10
CA ALA A 17 3.08 0.02 -4.16
C ALA A 17 4.22 1.03 -4.36
N LEU A 18 4.95 1.36 -3.29
CA LEU A 18 6.11 2.24 -3.34
C LEU A 18 7.25 1.63 -4.16
N LEU A 19 7.59 0.36 -3.94
CA LEU A 19 8.63 -0.33 -4.71
C LEU A 19 8.27 -0.37 -6.20
N PHE A 20 7.00 -0.67 -6.52
CA PHE A 20 6.51 -0.60 -7.90
C PHE A 20 6.71 0.78 -8.51
N VAL A 21 6.29 1.85 -7.81
CA VAL A 21 6.44 3.23 -8.29
C VAL A 21 7.92 3.57 -8.49
N THR A 22 8.80 3.22 -7.55
CA THR A 22 10.23 3.47 -7.68
C THR A 22 10.84 2.73 -8.86
N LEU A 23 10.48 1.46 -9.06
CA LEU A 23 10.96 0.67 -10.20
C LEU A 23 10.42 1.23 -11.53
N ALA A 24 9.14 1.58 -11.60
CA ALA A 24 8.53 2.16 -12.79
C ALA A 24 9.16 3.51 -13.16
N ILE A 25 9.42 4.37 -12.17
CA ILE A 25 10.15 5.64 -12.38
C ILE A 25 11.58 5.35 -12.85
N GLY A 26 12.28 4.39 -12.23
CA GLY A 26 13.64 4.01 -12.64
C GLY A 26 13.71 3.50 -14.08
N LEU A 27 12.79 2.62 -14.47
CA LEU A 27 12.67 2.12 -15.84
C LEU A 27 12.33 3.25 -16.82
N ALA A 28 11.39 4.13 -16.46
CA ALA A 28 11.03 5.28 -17.29
C ALA A 28 12.21 6.24 -17.51
N ILE A 29 13.05 6.48 -16.49
CA ILE A 29 14.28 7.29 -16.63
C ILE A 29 15.25 6.65 -17.63
N ILE A 30 15.40 5.32 -17.59
CA ILE A 30 16.27 4.57 -18.51
C ILE A 30 15.72 4.61 -19.95
N GLU A 31 14.40 4.51 -20.12
CA GLU A 31 13.74 4.57 -21.43
C GLU A 31 13.71 5.97 -22.04
N THR A 32 13.64 7.01 -21.19
CA THR A 32 13.51 8.40 -21.61
C THR A 32 14.53 8.80 -22.68
N PRO A 33 15.86 8.59 -22.54
CA PRO A 33 16.82 8.98 -23.57
C PRO A 33 16.65 8.21 -24.89
N VAL A 34 16.21 6.95 -24.83
CA VAL A 34 15.98 6.10 -26.00
C VAL A 34 14.80 6.62 -26.82
N ASN A 35 13.70 6.92 -26.14
CA ASN A 35 12.46 7.36 -26.75
C ASN A 35 12.47 8.86 -27.10
N LYS A 36 13.29 9.66 -26.40
CA LYS A 36 13.41 11.11 -26.60
C LYS A 36 13.82 11.48 -28.01
N PHE A 37 14.75 10.74 -28.63
CA PHE A 37 15.19 11.00 -30.00
C PHE A 37 13.99 11.09 -30.97
N LEU A 38 13.02 10.19 -30.82
CA LEU A 38 11.84 10.17 -31.67
C LEU A 38 10.99 11.43 -31.47
N PHE A 39 10.84 11.87 -30.22
CA PHE A 39 10.05 13.06 -29.87
C PHE A 39 10.77 14.37 -30.19
N ASP A 40 12.10 14.41 -30.14
CA ASP A 40 12.90 15.55 -30.63
C ASP A 40 12.58 15.82 -32.10
N VAL A 41 12.55 14.76 -32.91
CA VAL A 41 12.25 14.86 -34.35
C VAL A 41 10.76 15.13 -34.59
N ALA A 42 9.87 14.43 -33.87
CA ALA A 42 8.42 14.52 -34.12
C ALA A 42 7.80 15.84 -33.63
N LEU A 43 8.25 16.38 -32.49
CA LEU A 43 7.70 17.60 -31.89
C LEU A 43 8.40 18.86 -32.36
N GLN A 44 9.61 18.76 -32.94
CA GLN A 44 10.46 19.91 -33.31
C GLN A 44 10.54 20.97 -32.19
N SER A 45 10.51 20.49 -30.95
CA SER A 45 10.33 21.32 -29.75
C SER A 45 11.63 21.46 -28.98
N SER A 46 11.59 22.13 -27.83
CA SER A 46 12.77 22.20 -26.96
C SER A 46 13.15 20.82 -26.43
N ASN A 47 14.45 20.61 -26.24
CA ASN A 47 15.05 19.40 -25.67
C ASN A 47 14.39 18.96 -24.32
N VAL A 48 13.89 19.94 -23.55
CA VAL A 48 13.17 19.67 -22.29
C VAL A 48 11.76 19.11 -22.55
N ALA A 49 11.04 19.66 -23.53
CA ALA A 49 9.68 19.25 -23.84
C ALA A 49 9.63 17.81 -24.39
N SER A 50 10.53 17.45 -25.30
CA SER A 50 10.66 16.08 -25.83
C SER A 50 11.04 15.07 -24.74
N SER A 51 11.93 15.45 -23.82
CA SER A 51 12.31 14.62 -22.67
C SER A 51 11.12 14.38 -21.73
N ALA A 52 10.34 15.42 -21.45
CA ALA A 52 9.16 15.32 -20.59
C ALA A 52 8.07 14.44 -21.21
N VAL A 53 7.80 14.60 -22.52
CA VAL A 53 6.83 13.76 -23.24
C VAL A 53 7.31 12.31 -23.30
N SER A 54 8.59 12.08 -23.60
CA SER A 54 9.20 10.75 -23.61
C SER A 54 9.03 10.03 -22.27
N PHE A 55 9.33 10.72 -21.17
CA PHE A 55 9.13 10.20 -19.83
C PHE A 55 7.66 9.90 -19.53
N ALA A 56 6.75 10.83 -19.86
CA ALA A 56 5.32 10.64 -19.64
C ALA A 56 4.77 9.42 -20.41
N VAL A 57 5.20 9.23 -21.66
CA VAL A 57 4.83 8.06 -22.48
C VAL A 57 5.39 6.77 -21.87
N ALA A 58 6.66 6.75 -21.46
CA ALA A 58 7.26 5.58 -20.80
C ALA A 58 6.49 5.20 -19.52
N VAL A 59 6.21 6.17 -18.64
CA VAL A 59 5.41 5.94 -17.42
C VAL A 59 4.02 5.40 -17.77
N PHE A 60 3.35 5.97 -18.77
CA PHE A 60 2.04 5.51 -19.22
C PHE A 60 2.08 4.06 -19.72
N LEU A 61 3.07 3.70 -20.54
CA LEU A 61 3.25 2.34 -21.07
C LEU A 61 3.51 1.33 -19.95
N LEU A 62 4.35 1.66 -18.97
CA LEU A 62 4.63 0.80 -17.83
C LEU A 62 3.39 0.57 -16.95
N ILE A 63 2.60 1.63 -16.71
CA ILE A 63 1.34 1.53 -15.96
C ILE A 63 0.34 0.66 -16.73
N ALA A 64 0.19 0.88 -18.04
CA ALA A 64 -0.69 0.08 -18.89
C ALA A 64 -0.27 -1.41 -18.90
N ALA A 65 1.02 -1.68 -19.03
CA ALA A 65 1.58 -3.03 -18.97
C ALA A 65 1.29 -3.72 -17.64
N HIS A 66 1.46 -3.00 -16.53
CA HIS A 66 1.10 -3.50 -15.20
C HIS A 66 -0.40 -3.86 -15.11
N PHE A 67 -1.29 -3.01 -15.61
CA PHE A 67 -2.73 -3.30 -15.64
C PHE A 67 -3.07 -4.51 -16.53
N ALA A 68 -2.42 -4.66 -17.69
CA ALA A 68 -2.59 -5.85 -18.53
C ALA A 68 -2.14 -7.13 -17.79
N GLY A 69 -1.01 -7.07 -17.08
CA GLY A 69 -0.54 -8.16 -16.21
C GLY A 69 -1.54 -8.52 -15.12
N LYS A 70 -2.05 -7.51 -14.41
CA LYS A 70 -3.09 -7.70 -13.38
C LYS A 70 -4.36 -8.35 -13.95
N LEU A 71 -4.88 -7.83 -15.06
CA LEU A 71 -6.13 -8.30 -15.65
C LEU A 71 -6.01 -9.71 -16.25
N SER A 72 -4.85 -10.04 -16.82
CA SER A 72 -4.57 -11.40 -17.32
C SER A 72 -4.40 -12.42 -16.19
N ARG A 73 -3.96 -12.00 -15.00
CA ARG A 73 -3.99 -12.84 -13.80
C ARG A 73 -5.41 -13.05 -13.29
N GLN A 74 -6.25 -12.02 -13.34
CA GLN A 74 -7.61 -11.99 -12.77
C GLN A 74 -8.71 -12.49 -13.72
N VAL A 75 -8.42 -13.48 -14.56
CA VAL A 75 -9.36 -14.00 -15.55
C VAL A 75 -10.42 -14.92 -14.92
N TRP A 76 -10.06 -15.61 -13.84
CA TRP A 76 -10.91 -16.60 -13.19
C TRP A 76 -11.13 -16.24 -11.71
N SER A 77 -12.40 -16.18 -11.27
CA SER A 77 -12.71 -16.18 -9.83
C SER A 77 -13.05 -17.59 -9.40
N GLU A 78 -12.27 -18.12 -8.47
CA GLU A 78 -12.57 -19.37 -7.78
C GLU A 78 -13.75 -19.19 -6.81
N HIS A 79 -13.87 -18.00 -6.20
CA HIS A 79 -14.95 -17.69 -5.29
C HIS A 79 -16.33 -17.72 -5.96
N LYS A 80 -16.46 -17.06 -7.13
CA LYS A 80 -17.70 -17.03 -7.90
C LYS A 80 -17.80 -18.13 -8.95
N ARG A 81 -16.74 -18.95 -9.09
CA ARG A 81 -16.58 -19.97 -10.15
C ARG A 81 -16.95 -19.43 -11.53
N LYS A 82 -16.51 -18.21 -11.82
CA LYS A 82 -16.89 -17.46 -13.03
C LYS A 82 -15.66 -16.89 -13.72
N LEU A 83 -15.64 -17.03 -15.04
CA LEU A 83 -14.66 -16.43 -15.92
C LEU A 83 -15.07 -14.98 -16.24
N TYR A 84 -14.14 -14.04 -16.05
CA TYR A 84 -14.34 -12.64 -16.38
C TYR A 84 -13.85 -12.36 -17.80
N VAL A 85 -14.72 -12.64 -18.78
CA VAL A 85 -14.43 -12.36 -20.20
C VAL A 85 -14.08 -10.89 -20.41
N SER A 86 -14.70 -9.98 -19.65
CA SER A 86 -14.36 -8.55 -19.67
C SER A 86 -12.89 -8.27 -19.36
N ASN A 87 -12.28 -8.99 -18.41
CA ASN A 87 -10.87 -8.79 -18.07
C ASN A 87 -9.95 -9.27 -19.20
N ILE A 88 -10.30 -10.37 -19.86
CA ILE A 88 -9.58 -10.85 -21.05
C ILE A 88 -9.65 -9.81 -22.17
N ILE A 89 -10.85 -9.31 -22.49
CA ILE A 89 -11.06 -8.33 -23.56
C ILE A 89 -10.28 -7.04 -23.26
N ILE A 90 -10.35 -6.53 -22.03
CA ILE A 90 -9.63 -5.32 -21.64
C ILE A 90 -8.11 -5.55 -21.68
N ALA A 91 -7.62 -6.68 -21.17
CA ALA A 91 -6.19 -7.00 -21.23
C ALA A 91 -5.70 -7.11 -22.69
N ALA A 92 -6.46 -7.77 -23.56
CA ALA A 92 -6.15 -7.86 -24.99
C ALA A 92 -6.14 -6.49 -25.67
N LEU A 93 -7.08 -5.61 -25.33
CA LEU A 93 -7.13 -4.24 -25.85
C LEU A 93 -5.94 -3.41 -25.37
N ILE A 94 -5.54 -3.52 -24.10
CA ILE A 94 -4.35 -2.86 -23.59
C ILE A 94 -3.10 -3.38 -24.30
N LEU A 95 -2.95 -4.71 -24.46
CA LEU A 95 -1.83 -5.31 -25.19
C LEU A 95 -1.79 -4.84 -26.64
N ALA A 96 -2.94 -4.73 -27.31
CA ALA A 96 -3.02 -4.22 -28.68
C ALA A 96 -2.53 -2.75 -28.77
N VAL A 97 -2.92 -1.90 -27.82
CA VAL A 97 -2.44 -0.51 -27.74
C VAL A 97 -0.92 -0.47 -27.48
N LEU A 98 -0.42 -1.26 -26.52
CA LEU A 98 1.02 -1.35 -26.22
C LEU A 98 1.82 -1.77 -27.46
N THR A 99 1.38 -2.83 -28.15
CA THR A 99 2.05 -3.30 -29.38
C THR A 99 1.98 -2.27 -30.49
N SER A 100 0.87 -1.52 -30.61
CA SER A 100 0.74 -0.48 -31.63
C SER A 100 1.71 0.67 -31.37
N VAL A 101 1.78 1.17 -30.13
CA VAL A 101 2.71 2.23 -29.73
C VAL A 101 4.16 1.79 -29.94
N LEU A 102 4.53 0.60 -29.45
CA LEU A 102 5.87 0.04 -29.66
C LEU A 102 6.24 -0.04 -31.14
N SER A 103 5.30 -0.43 -31.99
CA SER A 103 5.56 -0.59 -33.42
C SER A 103 5.77 0.77 -34.09
N ILE A 104 4.98 1.78 -33.73
CA ILE A 104 5.19 3.16 -34.20
C ILE A 104 6.56 3.67 -33.76
N LEU A 105 6.95 3.46 -32.50
CA LEU A 105 8.26 3.86 -31.99
C LEU A 105 9.40 3.16 -32.74
N THR A 106 9.24 1.88 -33.05
CA THR A 106 10.24 1.03 -33.73
C THR A 106 10.43 1.44 -35.19
N ILE A 107 9.33 1.50 -35.93
CA ILE A 107 9.35 1.84 -37.36
C ILE A 107 9.81 3.30 -37.50
N GLY A 108 9.28 4.21 -36.67
CA GLY A 108 9.71 5.60 -36.66
C GLY A 108 11.22 5.74 -36.40
N ARG A 109 11.81 4.92 -35.52
CA ARG A 109 13.25 4.94 -35.27
C ARG A 109 14.05 4.50 -36.50
N ALA A 110 13.63 3.42 -37.16
CA ALA A 110 14.28 2.90 -38.36
C ALA A 110 14.13 3.82 -39.58
N GLU A 111 13.03 4.56 -39.68
CA GLU A 111 12.84 5.53 -40.77
C GLU A 111 13.66 6.80 -40.53
N PHE A 112 13.75 7.31 -39.30
CA PHE A 112 14.56 8.50 -39.03
C PHE A 112 16.07 8.27 -39.03
N SER A 113 16.53 7.03 -38.82
CA SER A 113 17.92 6.68 -39.07
C SER A 113 18.24 6.65 -40.58
N ALA A 114 17.24 6.40 -41.43
CA ALA A 114 17.37 6.25 -42.88
C ALA A 114 17.03 7.52 -43.69
N ALA A 115 16.14 8.39 -43.21
CA ALA A 115 15.61 9.54 -43.94
C ALA A 115 15.86 10.88 -43.23
N ALA A 116 16.28 11.88 -44.02
CA ALA A 116 16.62 13.22 -43.55
C ALA A 116 15.40 14.04 -43.10
N LEU A 117 15.26 14.21 -41.78
CA LEU A 117 14.88 15.41 -41.00
C LEU A 117 13.68 16.33 -41.39
N SER A 118 12.78 16.00 -42.31
CA SER A 118 11.84 17.03 -42.82
C SER A 118 10.37 16.93 -42.40
N SER A 119 9.94 16.00 -41.53
CA SER A 119 8.50 15.85 -41.27
C SER A 119 8.17 15.60 -39.80
N GLY A 120 7.33 16.46 -39.22
CA GLY A 120 6.80 16.34 -37.86
C GLY A 120 5.87 15.13 -37.68
N LEU A 121 5.11 15.10 -36.58
CA LEU A 121 4.27 13.98 -36.16
C LEU A 121 3.36 13.39 -37.26
N GLU A 122 2.74 14.23 -38.09
CA GLU A 122 1.87 13.80 -39.20
C GLU A 122 2.63 13.01 -40.28
N GLY A 123 3.84 13.47 -40.63
CA GLY A 123 4.70 12.77 -41.59
C GLY A 123 5.25 11.45 -41.05
N LEU A 124 5.44 11.33 -39.73
CA LEU A 124 5.77 10.06 -39.09
C LEU A 124 4.62 9.05 -39.19
N PHE A 125 3.38 9.47 -38.96
CA PHE A 125 2.25 8.54 -39.11
C PHE A 125 2.01 8.13 -40.56
N ALA A 126 2.18 9.06 -41.51
CA ALA A 126 2.10 8.76 -42.93
C ALA A 126 3.21 7.77 -43.36
N SER A 127 4.47 8.02 -42.98
CA SER A 127 5.59 7.14 -43.36
C SER A 127 5.48 5.74 -42.75
N VAL A 128 5.01 5.64 -41.49
CA VAL A 128 4.70 4.35 -40.86
C VAL A 128 3.57 3.64 -41.62
N GLY A 129 2.51 4.36 -41.99
CA GLY A 129 1.40 3.81 -42.78
C GLY A 129 1.84 3.31 -44.16
N ASP A 130 2.69 4.06 -44.84
CA ASP A 130 3.25 3.70 -46.14
C ASP A 130 4.16 2.47 -46.02
N LYS A 131 5.00 2.40 -44.97
CA LYS A 131 5.83 1.21 -44.72
C LYS A 131 5.03 -0.04 -44.40
N VAL A 132 3.97 0.08 -43.60
CA VAL A 132 3.08 -1.04 -43.29
C VAL A 132 2.38 -1.54 -44.56
N SER A 133 1.94 -0.63 -45.41
CA SER A 133 1.30 -0.95 -46.68
C SER A 133 2.28 -1.58 -47.67
N ALA A 134 3.47 -0.99 -47.83
CA ALA A 134 4.51 -1.45 -48.75
C ALA A 134 5.12 -2.80 -48.34
N SER A 135 5.24 -3.07 -47.03
CA SER A 135 5.76 -4.34 -46.52
C SER A 135 4.74 -5.48 -46.59
N GLY A 136 3.51 -5.23 -47.05
CA GLY A 136 2.44 -6.22 -47.14
C GLY A 136 1.87 -6.63 -45.78
N GLY A 137 1.98 -5.77 -44.75
CA GLY A 137 1.40 -6.00 -43.44
C GLY A 137 2.26 -5.52 -42.27
N PHE A 138 1.59 -5.34 -41.13
CA PHE A 138 2.15 -4.76 -39.89
C PHE A 138 3.35 -5.55 -39.34
N PHE A 139 3.21 -6.87 -39.17
CA PHE A 139 4.28 -7.71 -38.62
C PHE A 139 5.52 -7.74 -39.51
N ARG A 140 5.33 -7.66 -40.83
CA ARG A 140 6.44 -7.67 -41.79
C ARG A 140 7.18 -6.33 -41.81
N ALA A 141 6.47 -5.22 -41.62
CA ALA A 141 7.08 -3.90 -41.45
C ALA A 141 7.93 -3.84 -40.17
N ILE A 142 7.45 -4.39 -39.05
CA ILE A 142 8.23 -4.49 -37.81
C ILE A 142 9.47 -5.37 -38.03
N ALA A 143 9.31 -6.56 -38.61
CA ALA A 143 10.44 -7.46 -38.88
C ALA A 143 11.50 -6.81 -39.77
N THR A 144 11.08 -5.98 -40.72
CA THR A 144 11.99 -5.20 -41.58
C THR A 144 12.68 -4.09 -40.80
N ALA A 145 11.96 -3.37 -39.93
CA ALA A 145 12.51 -2.32 -39.08
C ALA A 145 13.52 -2.86 -38.04
N LEU A 146 13.31 -4.08 -37.55
CA LEU A 146 14.25 -4.77 -36.65
C LEU A 146 15.60 -5.11 -37.31
N GLY A 147 15.70 -4.99 -38.64
CA GLY A 147 16.98 -5.10 -39.35
C GLY A 147 17.95 -3.94 -39.05
N ASP A 148 17.45 -2.80 -38.55
CA ASP A 148 18.28 -1.70 -38.08
C ASP A 148 18.69 -1.93 -36.61
N THR A 149 20.00 -1.99 -36.35
CA THR A 149 20.59 -2.14 -35.01
C THR A 149 20.05 -1.12 -34.01
N SER A 150 19.80 0.12 -34.45
CA SER A 150 19.31 1.19 -33.58
C SER A 150 17.85 0.99 -33.17
N ALA A 151 17.01 0.51 -34.08
CA ALA A 151 15.62 0.16 -33.82
C ALA A 151 15.51 -1.12 -32.97
N LEU A 152 16.41 -2.10 -33.19
CA LEU A 152 16.50 -3.32 -32.40
C LEU A 152 16.80 -3.03 -30.92
N VAL A 153 17.78 -2.15 -30.64
CA VAL A 153 18.10 -1.75 -29.26
C VAL A 153 16.90 -1.06 -28.61
N LEU A 154 16.23 -0.15 -29.33
CA LEU A 154 15.03 0.54 -28.83
C LEU A 154 13.91 -0.44 -28.47
N VAL A 155 13.62 -1.38 -29.37
CA VAL A 155 12.61 -2.43 -29.13
C VAL A 155 12.98 -3.26 -27.93
N THR A 156 14.23 -3.71 -27.84
CA THR A 156 14.66 -4.60 -26.77
C THR A 156 14.51 -3.94 -25.41
N VAL A 157 14.90 -2.67 -25.27
CA VAL A 157 14.74 -1.92 -24.01
C VAL A 157 13.26 -1.76 -23.65
N ASN A 158 12.43 -1.26 -24.58
CA ASN A 158 11.01 -1.02 -24.30
C ASN A 158 10.22 -2.33 -24.06
N VAL A 159 10.53 -3.41 -24.79
CA VAL A 159 9.88 -4.72 -24.58
C VAL A 159 10.29 -5.30 -23.24
N THR A 160 11.57 -5.21 -22.86
CA THR A 160 12.05 -5.74 -21.58
C THR A 160 11.38 -5.05 -20.40
N SER A 161 11.25 -3.73 -20.44
CA SER A 161 10.63 -2.95 -19.37
C SER A 161 9.11 -3.15 -19.30
N ILE A 162 8.43 -3.19 -20.45
CA ILE A 162 7.00 -3.53 -20.53
C ILE A 162 6.75 -4.96 -20.02
N LEU A 163 7.60 -5.92 -20.40
CA LEU A 163 7.50 -7.30 -19.91
C LEU A 163 7.75 -7.37 -18.40
N ALA A 164 8.74 -6.65 -17.88
CA ALA A 164 9.00 -6.56 -16.44
C ALA A 164 7.78 -5.99 -15.71
N ALA A 165 7.20 -4.88 -16.18
CA ALA A 165 6.01 -4.28 -15.59
C ALA A 165 4.77 -5.20 -15.69
N PHE A 166 4.62 -5.91 -16.80
CA PHE A 166 3.56 -6.90 -17.01
C PHE A 166 3.68 -8.07 -16.04
N LEU A 167 4.85 -8.71 -15.95
CA LEU A 167 5.10 -9.83 -15.04
C LEU A 167 4.91 -9.39 -13.58
N LEU A 168 5.36 -8.17 -13.26
CA LEU A 168 5.17 -7.59 -11.95
C LEU A 168 3.69 -7.42 -11.63
N GLY A 169 2.88 -6.89 -12.56
CA GLY A 169 1.42 -6.81 -12.40
C GLY A 169 0.75 -8.19 -12.30
N TYR A 170 1.27 -9.18 -13.04
CA TYR A 170 0.75 -10.54 -13.02
C TYR A 170 1.00 -11.24 -11.68
N PHE A 171 2.21 -11.11 -11.10
CA PHE A 171 2.57 -11.79 -9.86
C PHE A 171 2.30 -10.99 -8.58
N ALA A 172 2.19 -9.66 -8.64
CA ALA A 172 1.87 -8.82 -7.49
C ALA A 172 0.38 -8.90 -7.08
N HIS A 173 -0.49 -9.39 -7.97
CA HIS A 173 -1.91 -9.50 -7.74
C HIS A 173 -2.36 -10.96 -7.59
N ASP A 174 -3.33 -11.18 -6.70
CA ASP A 174 -3.96 -12.49 -6.55
C ASP A 174 -4.83 -12.81 -7.78
N PRO A 175 -4.88 -14.09 -8.23
CA PRO A 175 -5.81 -14.53 -9.26
C PRO A 175 -7.27 -14.17 -9.01
N ASP A 176 -7.74 -14.21 -7.75
CA ASP A 176 -9.12 -13.84 -7.44
C ASP A 176 -9.24 -12.36 -7.04
N LYS A 177 -9.89 -11.59 -7.90
CA LYS A 177 -10.17 -10.16 -7.71
C LYS A 177 -10.91 -9.85 -6.39
N HIS A 178 -11.78 -10.75 -5.92
CA HIS A 178 -12.53 -10.53 -4.69
C HIS A 178 -11.64 -10.70 -3.45
N PHE A 179 -10.74 -11.69 -3.47
CA PHE A 179 -9.76 -11.89 -2.41
C PHE A 179 -8.73 -10.77 -2.35
N ASP A 180 -8.22 -10.29 -3.49
CA ASP A 180 -7.26 -9.18 -3.55
C ASP A 180 -7.83 -7.92 -2.85
N LYS A 181 -9.10 -7.59 -3.14
CA LYS A 181 -9.82 -6.46 -2.52
C LYS A 181 -10.09 -6.68 -1.02
N ALA A 182 -10.49 -7.88 -0.64
CA ALA A 182 -10.75 -8.21 0.76
C ALA A 182 -9.46 -8.11 1.59
N PHE A 183 -8.35 -8.61 1.06
CA PHE A 183 -7.04 -8.54 1.70
C PHE A 183 -6.55 -7.09 1.83
N GLU A 184 -6.70 -6.27 0.80
CA GLU A 184 -6.37 -4.84 0.88
C GLU A 184 -7.19 -4.12 1.96
N LYS A 185 -8.49 -4.42 2.06
CA LYS A 185 -9.38 -3.87 3.09
C LYS A 185 -9.00 -4.35 4.50
N HIS A 186 -8.65 -5.63 4.64
CA HIS A 186 -8.15 -6.17 5.91
C HIS A 186 -6.85 -5.46 6.34
N ARG A 187 -5.90 -5.32 5.42
CA ARG A 187 -4.60 -4.68 5.70
C ARG A 187 -4.76 -3.20 6.05
N SER A 188 -5.67 -2.47 5.39
CA SER A 188 -5.93 -1.07 5.72
C SER A 188 -6.62 -0.91 7.08
N ALA A 189 -7.58 -1.78 7.40
CA ALA A 189 -8.22 -1.82 8.71
C ALA A 189 -7.21 -2.15 9.83
N GLN A 190 -6.36 -3.17 9.63
CA GLN A 190 -5.30 -3.53 10.58
C GLN A 190 -4.37 -2.36 10.86
N ARG A 191 -3.91 -1.65 9.81
CA ARG A 191 -3.07 -0.44 9.98
C ARG A 191 -3.79 0.68 10.73
N ALA A 192 -5.10 0.84 10.54
CA ALA A 192 -5.89 1.82 11.28
C ALA A 192 -5.98 1.47 12.77
N VAL A 193 -6.21 0.20 13.09
CA VAL A 193 -6.22 -0.32 14.47
C VAL A 193 -4.85 -0.15 15.12
N GLU A 194 -3.77 -0.54 14.43
CA GLU A 194 -2.39 -0.35 14.93
C GLU A 194 -2.07 1.13 15.21
N LYS A 195 -2.55 2.05 14.36
CA LYS A 195 -2.39 3.49 14.58
C LYS A 195 -3.17 3.97 15.81
N GLN A 196 -4.39 3.47 16.01
CA GLN A 196 -5.18 3.79 17.19
C GLN A 196 -4.54 3.24 18.47
N ASP A 197 -4.06 2.00 18.45
CA ASP A 197 -3.37 1.38 19.58
C ASP A 197 -2.10 2.16 19.97
N ARG A 198 -1.27 2.55 18.99
CA ARG A 198 -0.11 3.42 19.25
C ARG A 198 -0.51 4.75 19.87
N THR A 199 -1.60 5.35 19.41
CA THR A 199 -2.10 6.62 19.95
C THR A 199 -2.64 6.45 21.37
N PHE A 200 -3.37 5.37 21.63
CA PHE A 200 -3.90 5.04 22.94
C PHE A 200 -2.76 4.77 23.94
N LYS A 201 -1.78 3.95 23.56
CA LYS A 201 -0.58 3.69 24.37
C LYS A 201 0.16 4.98 24.71
N SER A 202 0.45 5.82 23.71
CA SER A 202 1.10 7.12 23.94
C SER A 202 0.31 8.04 24.88
N LYS A 203 -1.03 8.08 24.76
CA LYS A 203 -1.89 8.86 25.68
C LYS A 203 -1.92 8.28 27.08
N SER A 204 -2.04 6.95 27.20
CA SER A 204 -2.01 6.23 28.47
C SER A 204 -0.70 6.46 29.21
N ASP A 205 0.43 6.40 28.50
CA ASP A 205 1.75 6.59 29.10
C ASP A 205 1.94 8.04 29.56
N ARG A 206 1.49 9.03 28.78
CA ARG A 206 1.47 10.43 29.23
C ARG A 206 0.57 10.68 30.43
N ALA A 207 -0.61 10.06 30.46
CA ALA A 207 -1.52 10.17 31.60
C ALA A 207 -0.92 9.56 32.87
N ARG A 208 -0.23 8.41 32.73
CA ARG A 208 0.50 7.78 33.84
C ARG A 208 1.65 8.64 34.34
N GLU A 209 2.41 9.24 33.43
CA GLU A 209 3.51 10.13 33.80
C GLU A 209 3.01 11.39 34.51
N ASN A 210 1.96 12.03 34.00
CA ASN A 210 1.37 13.19 34.66
C ASN A 210 0.82 12.84 36.05
N ALA A 211 0.13 11.70 36.19
CA ALA A 211 -0.35 11.24 37.48
C ALA A 211 0.80 10.96 38.46
N ARG A 212 1.90 10.36 37.97
CA ARG A 212 3.12 10.16 38.76
C ARG A 212 3.68 11.47 39.30
N LEU A 213 3.82 12.48 38.44
CA LEU A 213 4.33 13.80 38.84
C LEU A 213 3.43 14.49 39.87
N GLU A 214 2.11 14.41 39.71
CA GLU A 214 1.15 14.96 40.68
C GLU A 214 1.21 14.23 42.03
N LEU A 215 1.34 12.91 42.00
CA LEU A 215 1.50 12.10 43.22
C LEU A 215 2.82 12.39 43.94
N ASP A 216 3.91 12.58 43.21
CA ASP A 216 5.21 12.94 43.77
C ASP A 216 5.17 14.32 44.44
N ASP A 217 4.52 15.32 43.82
CA ASP A 217 4.31 16.66 44.41
C ASP A 217 3.44 16.61 45.68
N ILE A 218 2.36 15.81 45.68
CA ILE A 218 1.53 15.60 46.88
C ILE A 218 2.34 14.91 47.99
N ASN A 219 3.15 13.91 47.64
CA ASN A 219 4.00 13.19 48.58
C ASN A 219 5.03 14.12 49.24
N GLU A 220 5.67 14.98 48.46
CA GLU A 220 6.61 15.99 48.96
C GLU A 220 5.92 16.96 49.93
N LYS A 221 4.75 17.50 49.55
CA LYS A 221 3.95 18.39 50.40
C LYS A 221 3.51 17.73 51.70
N TYR A 222 3.02 16.49 51.64
CA TYR A 222 2.62 15.74 52.81
C TYR A 222 3.80 15.50 53.75
N THR A 223 4.95 15.09 53.21
CA THR A 223 6.15 14.82 54.00
C THR A 223 6.67 16.09 54.68
N ALA A 224 6.68 17.22 53.98
CA ALA A 224 7.05 18.51 54.55
C ALA A 224 6.08 18.96 55.66
N ALA A 225 4.77 18.81 55.44
CA ALA A 225 3.75 19.15 56.44
C ALA A 225 3.85 18.25 57.68
N ASN A 226 4.02 16.94 57.49
CA ASN A 226 4.18 15.99 58.59
C ASN A 226 5.44 16.29 59.40
N ALA A 227 6.57 16.58 58.74
CA ALA A 227 7.80 16.99 59.42
C ALA A 227 7.62 18.26 60.28
N ALA A 228 6.85 19.24 59.79
CA ALA A 228 6.53 20.45 60.55
C ALA A 228 5.65 20.14 61.79
N ILE A 229 4.65 19.26 61.66
CA ILE A 229 3.80 18.82 62.77
C ILE A 229 4.62 18.08 63.83
N VAL A 230 5.46 17.13 63.40
CA VAL A 230 6.38 16.38 64.28
C VAL A 230 7.28 17.33 65.05
N THR A 231 7.86 18.33 64.36
CA THR A 231 8.73 19.34 64.98
C THR A 231 7.97 20.18 66.03
N GLN A 232 6.74 20.59 65.74
CA GLN A 232 5.90 21.34 66.69
C GLN A 232 5.47 20.49 67.90
N LYS A 233 5.06 19.24 67.69
CA LYS A 233 4.70 18.30 68.77
C LYS A 233 5.89 18.04 69.68
N ALA A 234 7.08 17.83 69.10
CA ALA A 234 8.33 17.65 69.85
C ALA A 234 8.68 18.89 70.70
N ALA A 235 8.57 20.11 70.13
CA ALA A 235 8.81 21.36 70.85
C ALA A 235 7.85 21.54 72.04
N ARG A 236 6.62 21.03 71.94
CA ARG A 236 5.60 21.07 73.00
C ARG A 236 5.63 19.87 73.95
N ARG A 237 6.59 18.95 73.79
CA ARG A 237 6.70 17.69 74.57
C ARG A 237 5.43 16.82 74.49
N ILE A 238 4.71 16.87 73.37
CA ILE A 238 3.57 16.01 73.09
C ILE A 238 4.12 14.71 72.47
N SER A 239 3.62 13.55 72.92
CA SER A 239 4.02 12.25 72.37
C SER A 239 3.57 12.10 70.92
N LEU A 240 4.45 11.59 70.06
CA LEU A 240 4.14 11.29 68.67
C LEU A 240 3.25 10.04 68.56
N ASP A 241 2.14 10.19 67.85
CA ASP A 241 1.18 9.11 67.58
C ASP A 241 1.66 8.24 66.39
N ALA A 242 0.87 7.21 66.04
CA ALA A 242 1.20 6.30 64.95
C ALA A 242 1.11 6.98 63.57
N GLU A 243 0.28 8.02 63.46
CA GLU A 243 0.05 8.78 62.23
C GLU A 243 1.23 9.72 61.94
N ASP A 244 1.82 10.33 62.98
CA ASP A 244 3.03 11.15 62.86
C ASP A 244 4.24 10.35 62.32
N ARG A 245 4.26 9.03 62.56
CA ARG A 245 5.32 8.12 62.11
C ARG A 245 5.06 7.52 60.72
N PHE A 246 3.91 7.84 60.12
CA PHE A 246 3.56 7.36 58.81
C PHE A 246 4.37 8.12 57.74
N ALA A 247 5.23 7.39 57.04
CA ALA A 247 5.79 7.84 55.78
C ALA A 247 4.94 7.26 54.65
N LEU A 248 4.48 8.10 53.73
CA LEU A 248 3.88 7.63 52.49
C LEU A 248 4.89 6.69 51.80
N PRO A 249 4.53 5.44 51.51
CA PRO A 249 5.44 4.52 50.84
C PRO A 249 5.77 5.06 49.44
N ASP A 250 7.03 4.90 49.01
CA ASP A 250 7.46 5.29 47.67
C ASP A 250 6.47 4.79 46.61
N LEU A 251 6.14 5.68 45.68
CA LEU A 251 5.11 5.46 44.67
C LEU A 251 5.34 4.18 43.87
N ASP A 252 6.61 3.83 43.63
CA ASP A 252 7.01 2.59 42.97
C ASP A 252 6.52 1.34 43.72
N ARG A 253 6.52 1.35 45.07
CA ARG A 253 5.95 0.25 45.89
C ARG A 253 4.43 0.19 45.82
N LEU A 254 3.75 1.34 45.72
CA LEU A 254 2.29 1.39 45.56
C LEU A 254 1.88 0.89 44.17
N LEU A 255 2.58 1.32 43.12
CA LEU A 255 2.37 0.86 41.74
C LEU A 255 2.71 -0.63 41.57
N GLU A 256 3.77 -1.11 42.21
CA GLU A 256 4.14 -2.53 42.21
C GLU A 256 3.10 -3.38 42.95
N ARG A 257 2.57 -2.91 44.09
CA ARG A 257 1.43 -3.56 44.77
C ARG A 257 0.17 -3.56 43.91
N LEU A 258 -0.12 -2.48 43.19
CA LEU A 258 -1.29 -2.42 42.29
C LEU A 258 -1.10 -3.31 41.06
N ARG A 259 0.10 -3.43 40.49
CA ARG A 259 0.41 -4.42 39.44
C ARG A 259 0.28 -5.84 39.95
N ALA A 260 0.84 -6.15 41.12
CA ALA A 260 0.74 -7.46 41.74
C ALA A 260 -0.73 -7.83 42.04
N ARG A 261 -1.55 -6.84 42.40
CA ARG A 261 -2.99 -7.01 42.63
C ARG A 261 -3.80 -7.11 41.33
N GLY A 262 -3.39 -6.39 40.29
CA GLY A 262 -3.96 -6.49 38.94
C GLY A 262 -3.74 -7.87 38.29
N ASN A 263 -2.61 -8.51 38.60
CA ASN A 263 -2.34 -9.90 38.21
C ASN A 263 -3.13 -10.96 39.01
N PHE A 264 -3.86 -10.58 40.06
CA PHE A 264 -4.67 -11.50 40.86
C PHE A 264 -6.17 -11.47 40.50
N GLY A 265 -6.53 -10.83 39.39
CA GLY A 265 -7.92 -10.49 39.06
C GLY A 265 -8.30 -10.56 37.59
N LEU A 266 -7.67 -11.43 36.80
CA LEU A 266 -8.27 -11.99 35.59
C LEU A 266 -7.85 -13.46 35.47
N PRO A 267 -8.76 -14.43 35.64
CA PRO A 267 -8.49 -15.80 35.22
C PRO A 267 -8.46 -15.81 33.68
N GLY A 268 -7.31 -16.14 33.10
CA GLY A 268 -7.22 -16.55 31.70
C GLY A 268 -6.29 -15.71 30.83
N SER A 269 -4.99 -15.92 30.98
CA SER A 269 -4.08 -16.13 29.83
C SER A 269 -2.80 -16.78 30.33
N GLY A 270 -2.94 -17.98 30.90
CA GLY A 270 -1.83 -18.90 31.04
C GLY A 270 -1.63 -19.58 29.69
N ASP A 271 -0.41 -19.51 29.18
CA ASP A 271 0.10 -20.39 28.14
C ASP A 271 0.04 -21.83 28.67
N ASP A 272 -1.07 -22.53 28.46
CA ASP A 272 -1.16 -23.98 28.65
C ASP A 272 -1.75 -24.60 27.38
N ASP A 273 -0.92 -25.40 26.72
CA ASP A 273 -1.26 -26.30 25.63
C ASP A 273 -2.22 -27.40 26.15
N GLU A 274 -3.53 -27.19 26.06
CA GLU A 274 -4.55 -28.26 26.05
C GLU A 274 -5.74 -27.91 25.13
N PRO A 275 -6.36 -28.91 24.48
CA PRO A 275 -7.29 -28.69 23.36
C PRO A 275 -8.63 -28.17 23.85
N ALA A 276 -9.00 -26.97 23.40
CA ALA A 276 -10.25 -26.32 23.74
C ALA A 276 -11.48 -27.17 23.34
N ALA A 277 -12.28 -27.49 24.34
CA ALA A 277 -13.66 -27.93 24.16
C ALA A 277 -14.48 -26.83 23.46
N GLY A 278 -15.42 -27.26 22.61
CA GLY A 278 -16.15 -26.46 21.63
C GLY A 278 -16.64 -25.09 22.10
N PHE A 279 -16.10 -24.06 21.46
CA PHE A 279 -16.78 -22.79 21.29
C PHE A 279 -17.85 -22.98 20.21
N ASP A 280 -19.12 -22.96 20.60
CA ASP A 280 -20.20 -22.82 19.64
C ASP A 280 -20.05 -21.47 18.93
N GLU A 281 -19.86 -21.56 17.62
CA GLU A 281 -19.70 -20.46 16.68
C GLU A 281 -20.96 -19.57 16.76
N PRO A 282 -20.84 -18.25 17.00
CA PRO A 282 -22.02 -17.39 17.05
C PRO A 282 -22.71 -17.38 15.69
N ASP A 283 -24.01 -17.72 15.71
CA ASP A 283 -24.87 -17.78 14.54
C ASP A 283 -24.74 -16.50 13.70
N VAL A 284 -24.35 -16.65 12.43
CA VAL A 284 -24.12 -15.56 11.46
C VAL A 284 -25.34 -14.63 11.36
N GLU A 285 -26.54 -15.12 11.69
CA GLU A 285 -27.76 -14.33 11.74
C GLU A 285 -27.76 -13.25 12.85
N THR A 286 -27.08 -13.47 13.98
CA THR A 286 -26.93 -12.46 15.05
C THR A 286 -25.97 -11.33 14.68
N LEU A 287 -24.90 -11.64 13.95
CA LEU A 287 -23.94 -10.62 13.48
C LEU A 287 -24.53 -9.74 12.37
N ILE A 288 -25.41 -10.27 11.52
CA ILE A 288 -26.10 -9.49 10.49
C ILE A 288 -27.18 -8.56 11.10
N LYS A 289 -27.90 -9.00 12.14
CA LYS A 289 -28.88 -8.16 12.86
C LYS A 289 -28.21 -7.02 13.65
N ALA A 290 -27.02 -7.24 14.21
CA ALA A 290 -26.27 -6.20 14.91
C ALA A 290 -25.71 -5.13 13.96
N GLY A 291 -25.30 -5.51 12.74
CA GLY A 291 -24.79 -4.57 11.73
C GLY A 291 -25.88 -3.72 11.02
N ALA A 292 -27.13 -4.18 11.01
CA ALA A 292 -28.23 -3.48 10.33
C ALA A 292 -28.79 -2.29 11.13
N ASN A 293 -28.58 -2.22 12.45
CA ASN A 293 -29.21 -1.21 13.32
C ASN A 293 -28.37 0.07 13.55
N VAL A 294 -27.22 0.23 12.89
CA VAL A 294 -26.31 1.37 13.13
C VAL A 294 -26.57 2.57 12.20
N THR A 295 -27.58 2.51 11.32
CA THR A 295 -27.84 3.60 10.34
C THR A 295 -29.23 4.23 10.46
N ARG A 296 -29.45 5.08 11.48
CA ARG A 296 -30.24 6.33 11.41
C ARG A 296 -30.40 6.96 12.80
N VAL A 297 -29.52 7.89 13.12
CA VAL A 297 -29.86 8.99 14.03
C VAL A 297 -29.83 10.26 13.20
N THR A 298 -30.98 10.63 12.65
CA THR A 298 -31.20 11.95 12.04
C THR A 298 -31.30 12.98 13.15
N VAL A 299 -30.28 13.84 13.24
CA VAL A 299 -30.31 15.03 14.09
C VAL A 299 -31.28 16.03 13.45
N ARG A 300 -32.39 16.33 14.14
CA ARG A 300 -33.29 17.45 13.83
C ARG A 300 -32.80 18.65 14.62
N GLU A 301 -32.45 19.74 13.93
CA GLU A 301 -32.17 21.03 14.56
C GLU A 301 -33.45 21.64 15.15
N PRO A 302 -33.38 22.28 16.33
CA PRO A 302 -34.48 23.04 16.88
C PRO A 302 -34.61 24.42 16.23
N LYS A 303 -35.86 24.86 16.08
CA LYS A 303 -36.29 26.17 15.56
C LYS A 303 -35.88 27.32 16.47
#